data_AF-A0A7S3SER6-F1
#
_entry.id   AF-A0A7S3SER6-F1
#
_cell.length_a   1.000
_cell.length_b   1.000
_cell.length_c   1.000
_cell.angle_alpha   90.00
_cell.angle_beta   90.00
_cell.angle_gamma   90.00
#
_symmetry.space_group_name_H-M   'P 1'
#
loop_
_entity.id
_entity.type
_entity.pdbx_description
1 polymer ?
#
loop_
_entity_poly.entity_id
_entity_poly.type
_entity_poly.pdbx_seq_one_letter_code
_entity_poly.pdbx_strand_id
1 'polypeptide(L)'
;MSSELGIGLGYAATLLQVHLGIGFILVVVGAAGKSASRGAAWEVTLRSAAAAAGPVPLLATFALIQASGASPDFLTFAGLAVATASVLLGTLLALLIPTLGLNVADVNSKTGEIICESFDDESGLAARLSMAARAVSCLRFLGASLLLFGAVPAGTQLLFSSVLLRLALLIHAACAATHALGISFAPLVAAAEHAAKVAPLAGGLGLLDHLAYGPATMLTAPMQPSVYIAAVAALQLGLILVAAGEPQEPLRFEFDLGLGSVFPETIAHVSIGGFYLSLAIGTVRVLTGTYDIQASLSGFSIEWGAPLVAAAALLATLHVLVHLLEVVLAHITDKTLLANGATNGDHAVDTSTIGNIKAVVAPIFTLALALVTMHLGQPASTGSMAADMTLALATMPLRYGFVLAAAGVALQVLMLVVFTVSHCDEEPVPPPPFDGSGCLQWEPEGDTACKAVTGIRWATLTLLVGGLALGWVGLGTIPWVIIGATVVPLVYAFLPAEAREVAGGVVATAIAGLKHFVEFLMTCAGGFMSSRQQALAAMAEKRAAEKAAAMMAEMGESEAKKNKAKGTGKGKAAPQAWKAPKKHK
;
A
#
# COMPACT_ATOMS: atom_id res chain seq x y z
N MET A 1 7.84 -24.34 -12.69
CA MET A 1 7.54 -23.41 -11.57
C MET A 1 7.31 -21.95 -11.99
N SER A 2 7.88 -21.43 -13.10
CA SER A 2 7.68 -20.01 -13.47
C SER A 2 6.30 -19.66 -14.07
N SER A 3 5.56 -20.62 -14.64
CA SER A 3 4.23 -20.37 -15.22
C SER A 3 3.09 -20.35 -14.21
N GLU A 4 3.25 -20.98 -13.05
CA GLU A 4 2.18 -21.22 -12.08
C GLU A 4 2.02 -20.05 -11.10
N LEU A 5 3.13 -19.41 -10.71
CA LEU A 5 3.12 -18.17 -9.92
C LEU A 5 2.39 -17.02 -10.65
N GLY A 6 2.38 -17.06 -11.99
CA GLY A 6 1.99 -15.94 -12.84
C GLY A 6 0.50 -15.58 -12.78
N ILE A 7 -0.39 -16.53 -12.51
CA ILE A 7 -1.83 -16.28 -12.67
C ILE A 7 -2.39 -15.50 -11.47
N GLY A 8 -2.20 -15.98 -10.24
CA GLY A 8 -2.63 -15.26 -9.03
C GLY A 8 -1.97 -13.90 -8.93
N LEU A 9 -0.68 -13.82 -9.27
CA LEU A 9 0.06 -12.56 -9.31
C LEU A 9 -0.50 -11.57 -10.33
N GLY A 10 -0.87 -12.04 -11.53
CA GLY A 10 -1.48 -11.20 -12.58
C GLY A 10 -2.82 -10.61 -12.14
N TYR A 11 -3.67 -11.40 -11.47
CA TYR A 11 -4.92 -10.90 -10.90
C TYR A 11 -4.69 -9.89 -9.77
N ALA A 12 -3.77 -10.18 -8.84
CA ALA A 12 -3.41 -9.24 -7.78
C ALA A 12 -2.93 -7.90 -8.37
N ALA A 13 -2.02 -7.93 -9.34
CA ALA A 13 -1.52 -6.74 -10.02
C ALA A 13 -2.64 -5.95 -10.70
N THR A 14 -3.53 -6.63 -11.44
CA THR A 14 -4.66 -6.00 -12.13
C THR A 14 -5.61 -5.32 -11.15
N LEU A 15 -6.00 -6.02 -10.07
CA LEU A 15 -6.89 -5.49 -9.04
C LEU A 15 -6.28 -4.27 -8.35
N LEU A 16 -5.01 -4.37 -7.92
CA LEU A 16 -4.30 -3.28 -7.26
C LEU A 16 -4.11 -2.07 -8.18
N GLN A 17 -3.89 -2.29 -9.48
CA GLN A 17 -3.82 -1.22 -10.46
C GLN A 17 -5.15 -0.47 -10.62
N VAL A 18 -6.28 -1.17 -10.59
CA VAL A 18 -7.60 -0.52 -10.66
C VAL A 18 -7.81 0.35 -9.42
N HIS A 19 -7.62 -0.21 -8.24
CA HIS A 19 -7.86 0.50 -6.99
C HIS A 19 -6.91 1.70 -6.78
N LEU A 20 -5.60 1.49 -6.96
CA LEU A 20 -4.61 2.58 -6.86
C LEU A 20 -4.75 3.60 -8.00
N GLY A 21 -5.17 3.16 -9.19
CA GLY A 21 -5.41 4.04 -10.34
C GLY A 21 -6.59 4.99 -10.12
N ILE A 22 -7.70 4.50 -9.57
CA ILE A 22 -8.85 5.35 -9.19
C ILE A 22 -8.41 6.39 -8.14
N GLY A 23 -7.67 5.94 -7.12
CA GLY A 23 -7.10 6.83 -6.10
C GLY A 23 -6.18 7.90 -6.68
N PHE A 24 -5.31 7.53 -7.63
CA PHE A 24 -4.46 8.48 -8.34
C PHE A 24 -5.28 9.52 -9.12
N ILE A 25 -6.30 9.09 -9.86
CA ILE A 25 -7.17 10.01 -10.61
C ILE A 25 -7.93 10.95 -9.66
N LEU A 26 -8.42 10.44 -8.52
CA LEU A 26 -9.04 11.26 -7.47
C LEU A 26 -8.12 12.38 -7.00
N VAL A 27 -6.86 12.05 -6.70
CA VAL A 27 -5.86 13.05 -6.26
C VAL A 27 -5.60 14.10 -7.33
N VAL A 28 -5.46 13.70 -8.59
CA VAL A 28 -5.23 14.62 -9.72
C VAL A 28 -6.43 15.52 -9.96
N VAL A 29 -7.64 14.95 -9.97
CA VAL A 29 -8.89 15.69 -10.20
C VAL A 29 -9.18 16.63 -9.03
N GLY A 30 -8.99 16.18 -7.80
CA GLY A 30 -9.14 17.01 -6.61
C GLY A 30 -8.15 18.17 -6.58
N ALA A 31 -6.88 17.93 -6.97
CA ALA A 31 -5.89 19.00 -7.11
C ALA A 31 -6.28 20.05 -8.17
N ALA A 32 -6.86 19.61 -9.30
CA ALA A 32 -7.30 20.50 -10.38
C ALA A 32 -8.64 21.20 -10.09
N GLY A 33 -9.47 20.62 -9.22
CA GLY A 33 -10.88 20.97 -8.98
C GLY A 33 -11.12 22.35 -8.35
N LYS A 34 -10.11 22.99 -7.74
CA LYS A 34 -10.23 24.38 -7.22
C LYS A 34 -10.56 25.41 -8.31
N SER A 35 -10.50 25.05 -9.58
CA SER A 35 -10.65 25.96 -10.73
C SER A 35 -12.00 25.87 -11.47
N ALA A 36 -12.86 24.87 -11.22
CA ALA A 36 -14.03 24.62 -12.06
C ALA A 36 -15.26 24.06 -11.31
N SER A 37 -16.45 24.62 -11.56
CA SER A 37 -17.74 24.14 -11.06
C SER A 37 -18.08 22.69 -11.44
N ARG A 38 -17.40 22.12 -12.44
CA ARG A 38 -17.51 20.72 -12.85
C ARG A 38 -16.70 19.74 -11.99
N GLY A 39 -15.81 20.22 -11.11
CA GLY A 39 -14.97 19.37 -10.26
C GLY A 39 -15.77 18.55 -9.23
N ALA A 40 -16.83 19.13 -8.67
CA ALA A 40 -17.64 18.49 -7.63
C ALA A 40 -18.38 17.24 -8.13
N ALA A 41 -18.92 17.26 -9.36
CA ALA A 41 -19.60 16.11 -9.93
C ALA A 41 -18.63 14.92 -10.18
N TRP A 42 -17.41 15.22 -10.64
CA TRP A 42 -16.38 14.20 -10.86
C TRP A 42 -15.85 13.61 -9.56
N GLU A 43 -15.70 14.41 -8.52
CA GLU A 43 -15.28 13.93 -7.21
C GLU A 43 -16.26 12.90 -6.65
N VAL A 44 -17.56 13.19 -6.71
CA VAL A 44 -18.61 12.23 -6.29
C VAL A 44 -18.54 10.95 -7.12
N THR A 45 -18.43 11.08 -8.45
CA THR A 45 -18.34 9.94 -9.37
C THR A 45 -17.15 9.03 -9.06
N LEU A 46 -15.99 9.64 -8.83
CA LEU A 46 -14.76 8.91 -8.53
C LEU A 46 -14.79 8.31 -7.12
N ARG A 47 -15.46 8.94 -6.14
CA ARG A 47 -15.71 8.36 -4.82
C ARG A 47 -16.61 7.13 -4.92
N SER A 48 -17.67 7.18 -5.73
CA SER A 48 -18.52 6.01 -6.03
C SER A 48 -17.73 4.90 -6.72
N ALA A 49 -16.81 5.23 -7.63
CA ALA A 49 -15.93 4.25 -8.25
C ALA A 49 -14.93 3.62 -7.27
N ALA A 50 -14.35 4.43 -6.37
CA ALA A 50 -13.46 3.94 -5.31
C ALA A 50 -14.21 3.01 -4.35
N ALA A 51 -15.46 3.36 -4.01
CA ALA A 51 -16.38 2.53 -3.24
C ALA A 51 -16.66 1.19 -3.94
N ALA A 52 -16.94 1.21 -5.24
CA ALA A 52 -17.13 -0.01 -6.04
C ALA A 52 -15.87 -0.90 -6.09
N ALA A 53 -14.68 -0.31 -5.99
CA ALA A 53 -13.39 -0.99 -5.88
C ALA A 53 -13.03 -1.42 -4.44
N GLY A 54 -13.92 -1.25 -3.46
CA GLY A 54 -13.71 -1.60 -2.06
C GLY A 54 -13.24 -3.04 -1.80
N PRO A 55 -13.74 -4.07 -2.52
CA PRO A 55 -13.29 -5.46 -2.34
C PRO A 55 -11.89 -5.78 -2.86
N VAL A 56 -11.21 -4.84 -3.53
CA VAL A 56 -9.90 -5.09 -4.15
C VAL A 56 -8.83 -5.57 -3.15
N PRO A 57 -8.62 -4.94 -1.99
CA PRO A 57 -7.59 -5.39 -1.05
C PRO A 57 -7.80 -6.82 -0.60
N LEU A 58 -9.06 -7.23 -0.39
CA LEU A 58 -9.43 -8.61 -0.04
C LEU A 58 -9.04 -9.59 -1.14
N LEU A 59 -9.47 -9.33 -2.37
CA LEU A 59 -9.21 -10.19 -3.53
C LEU A 59 -7.72 -10.23 -3.90
N ALA A 60 -7.03 -9.09 -3.83
CA ALA A 60 -5.59 -9.01 -4.09
C ALA A 60 -4.79 -9.77 -3.04
N THR A 61 -5.13 -9.63 -1.75
CA THR A 61 -4.49 -10.42 -0.68
C THR A 61 -4.70 -11.92 -0.91
N PHE A 62 -5.93 -12.34 -1.22
CA PHE A 62 -6.22 -13.73 -1.54
C PHE A 62 -5.38 -14.22 -2.73
N ALA A 63 -5.37 -13.47 -3.83
CA ALA A 63 -4.61 -13.83 -5.04
C ALA A 63 -3.10 -13.94 -4.77
N LEU A 64 -2.53 -13.07 -3.93
CA LEU A 64 -1.12 -13.13 -3.53
C LEU A 64 -0.79 -14.34 -2.63
N ILE A 65 -1.68 -14.67 -1.69
CA ILE A 65 -1.53 -15.87 -0.86
C ILE A 65 -1.58 -17.14 -1.73
N GLN A 66 -2.51 -17.20 -2.68
CA GLN A 66 -2.60 -18.30 -3.63
C GLN A 66 -1.32 -18.39 -4.49
N ALA A 67 -0.84 -17.26 -5.01
CA ALA A 67 0.41 -17.22 -5.78
C ALA A 67 1.64 -17.66 -4.97
N SER A 68 1.66 -17.42 -3.66
CA SER A 68 2.83 -17.68 -2.81
C SER A 68 2.90 -19.11 -2.29
N GLY A 69 1.77 -19.80 -2.13
CA GLY A 69 1.76 -21.10 -1.45
C GLY A 69 0.80 -22.15 -2.00
N ALA A 70 -0.13 -21.82 -2.91
CA ALA A 70 -1.13 -22.78 -3.35
C ALA A 70 -0.78 -23.45 -4.68
N SER A 71 -1.28 -24.67 -4.86
CA SER A 71 -1.27 -25.33 -6.16
C SER A 71 -2.23 -24.63 -7.12
N PRO A 72 -1.87 -24.44 -8.40
CA PRO A 72 -2.79 -23.90 -9.38
C PRO A 72 -4.01 -24.83 -9.54
N ASP A 73 -5.21 -24.27 -9.40
CA ASP A 73 -6.46 -25.00 -9.62
C ASP A 73 -7.47 -24.16 -10.41
N PHE A 74 -8.37 -24.85 -11.10
CA PHE A 74 -9.37 -24.22 -11.96
C PHE A 74 -10.36 -23.33 -11.19
N LEU A 75 -10.73 -23.69 -9.96
CA LEU A 75 -11.70 -22.94 -9.17
C LEU A 75 -11.12 -21.61 -8.70
N THR A 76 -9.87 -21.60 -8.24
CA THR A 76 -9.16 -20.34 -7.92
C THR A 76 -9.02 -19.46 -9.15
N PHE A 77 -8.64 -20.04 -10.29
CA PHE A 77 -8.52 -19.29 -11.55
C PHE A 77 -9.85 -18.66 -11.97
N ALA A 78 -10.89 -19.48 -12.12
CA ALA A 78 -12.21 -19.03 -12.55
C ALA A 78 -12.81 -18.05 -11.54
N GLY A 79 -12.64 -18.31 -10.24
CA GLY A 79 -13.09 -17.43 -9.16
C GLY A 79 -12.41 -16.05 -9.22
N LEU A 80 -11.09 -16.00 -9.38
CA LEU A 80 -10.34 -14.74 -9.49
C LEU A 80 -10.71 -13.99 -10.77
N ALA A 81 -10.90 -14.71 -11.89
CA ALA A 81 -11.34 -14.13 -13.16
C ALA A 81 -12.71 -13.45 -13.01
N VAL A 82 -13.70 -14.17 -12.49
CA VAL A 82 -15.07 -13.69 -12.31
C VAL A 82 -15.13 -12.56 -11.28
N ALA A 83 -14.42 -12.68 -10.16
CA ALA A 83 -14.34 -11.63 -9.15
C ALA A 83 -13.69 -10.36 -9.70
N THR A 84 -12.59 -10.49 -10.45
CA THR A 84 -11.93 -9.34 -11.11
C THR A 84 -12.85 -8.67 -12.13
N ALA A 85 -13.54 -9.46 -12.97
CA ALA A 85 -14.52 -8.93 -13.91
C ALA A 85 -15.65 -8.19 -13.20
N SER A 86 -16.14 -8.70 -12.07
CA SER A 86 -17.19 -8.06 -11.27
C SER A 86 -16.74 -6.69 -10.71
N VAL A 87 -15.48 -6.59 -10.23
CA VAL A 87 -14.91 -5.33 -9.74
C VAL A 87 -14.75 -4.33 -10.88
N LEU A 88 -14.22 -4.76 -12.04
CA LEU A 88 -14.05 -3.91 -13.21
C LEU A 88 -15.41 -3.37 -13.71
N LEU A 89 -16.40 -4.24 -13.86
CA LEU A 89 -17.75 -3.87 -14.31
C LEU A 89 -18.46 -2.98 -13.29
N GLY A 90 -18.35 -3.28 -11.99
CA GLY A 90 -18.91 -2.46 -10.92
C GLY A 90 -18.29 -1.07 -10.89
N THR A 91 -16.96 -0.99 -10.98
CA THR A 91 -16.24 0.29 -11.06
C THR A 91 -16.69 1.10 -12.27
N LEU A 92 -16.79 0.45 -13.44
CA LEU A 92 -17.25 1.10 -14.65
C LEU A 92 -18.70 1.60 -14.51
N LEU A 93 -19.58 0.79 -13.93
CA LEU A 93 -20.97 1.17 -13.71
C LEU A 93 -21.08 2.37 -12.75
N ALA A 94 -20.30 2.37 -11.68
CA ALA A 94 -20.22 3.50 -10.73
C ALA A 94 -19.68 4.78 -11.39
N LEU A 95 -18.77 4.68 -12.37
CA LEU A 95 -18.33 5.83 -13.17
C LEU A 95 -19.42 6.31 -14.15
N LEU A 96 -20.18 5.39 -14.74
CA LEU A 96 -21.18 5.73 -15.76
C LEU A 96 -22.43 6.38 -15.19
N ILE A 97 -22.93 5.93 -14.03
CA ILE A 97 -24.21 6.39 -13.46
C ILE A 97 -24.27 7.93 -13.34
N PRO A 98 -23.30 8.62 -12.72
CA PRO A 98 -23.35 10.07 -12.60
C PRO A 98 -23.15 10.79 -13.94
N THR A 99 -22.36 10.21 -14.86
CA THR A 99 -22.14 10.81 -16.20
C THR A 99 -23.40 10.79 -17.08
N LEU A 100 -24.36 9.93 -16.75
CA LEU A 100 -25.67 9.87 -17.41
C LEU A 100 -26.71 10.80 -16.76
N GLY A 101 -26.31 11.64 -15.80
CA GLY A 101 -27.21 12.60 -15.14
C GLY A 101 -28.17 11.98 -14.13
N LEU A 102 -27.96 10.71 -13.75
CA LEU A 102 -28.74 10.06 -12.71
C LEU A 102 -28.17 10.46 -11.34
N ASN A 103 -29.04 10.98 -10.48
CA ASN A 103 -28.67 11.28 -9.10
C ASN A 103 -28.16 10.01 -8.43
N VAL A 104 -27.05 10.18 -7.71
CA VAL A 104 -26.09 9.16 -7.29
C VAL A 104 -26.78 7.94 -6.67
N ALA A 105 -26.68 6.80 -7.35
CA ALA A 105 -26.88 5.49 -6.72
C ALA A 105 -25.86 5.37 -5.57
N ASP A 106 -26.33 5.09 -4.35
CA ASP A 106 -25.42 4.90 -3.23
C ASP A 106 -24.56 3.66 -3.50
N VAL A 107 -23.24 3.79 -3.33
CA VAL A 107 -22.32 2.68 -3.52
C VAL A 107 -21.75 2.35 -2.16
N ASN A 108 -22.09 1.17 -1.63
CA ASN A 108 -21.52 0.74 -0.37
C ASN A 108 -20.00 0.61 -0.55
N SER A 109 -19.25 1.46 0.15
CA SER A 109 -17.79 1.59 -0.04
C SER A 109 -16.97 0.38 0.37
N LYS A 110 -17.56 -0.56 1.10
CA LYS A 110 -16.89 -1.75 1.62
C LYS A 110 -17.27 -3.00 0.83
N THR A 111 -18.53 -3.16 0.46
CA THR A 111 -19.00 -4.29 -0.36
C THR A 111 -18.85 -4.02 -1.86
N GLY A 112 -18.80 -2.75 -2.25
CA GLY A 112 -18.78 -2.27 -3.63
C GLY A 112 -20.11 -2.45 -4.37
N GLU A 113 -21.20 -2.73 -3.64
CA GLU A 113 -22.55 -2.87 -4.18
C GLU A 113 -23.11 -1.52 -4.60
N ILE A 114 -23.79 -1.50 -5.74
CA ILE A 114 -24.39 -0.30 -6.32
C ILE A 114 -25.89 -0.38 -6.09
N ILE A 115 -26.40 0.48 -5.22
CA ILE A 115 -27.81 0.56 -4.84
C ILE A 115 -28.47 1.63 -5.70
N CYS A 116 -29.16 1.19 -6.76
CA CYS A 116 -30.01 2.08 -7.54
C CYS A 116 -31.39 2.14 -6.88
N GLU A 117 -31.72 3.25 -6.23
CA GLU A 117 -33.11 3.52 -5.84
C GLU A 117 -33.99 3.59 -7.09
N SER A 118 -35.25 3.14 -6.95
CA SER A 118 -36.21 3.16 -8.06
C SER A 118 -36.57 4.60 -8.39
N PHE A 119 -35.93 5.15 -9.42
CA PHE A 119 -36.35 6.42 -10.01
C PHE A 119 -37.56 6.19 -10.92
N ASP A 120 -38.58 7.05 -10.80
CA ASP A 120 -39.66 7.20 -11.77
C ASP A 120 -39.10 7.81 -13.07
N ASP A 121 -38.32 7.02 -13.80
CA ASP A 121 -37.68 7.43 -15.04
C ASP A 121 -38.45 6.87 -16.25
N GLU A 122 -39.12 7.76 -16.99
CA GLU A 122 -39.86 7.43 -18.22
C GLU A 122 -38.99 6.76 -19.28
N SER A 123 -37.66 6.95 -19.23
CA SER A 123 -36.72 6.42 -20.23
C SER A 123 -36.40 4.93 -20.06
N GLY A 124 -36.75 4.33 -18.92
CA GLY A 124 -36.40 2.95 -18.57
C GLY A 124 -34.89 2.70 -18.38
N LEU A 125 -34.05 3.76 -18.40
CA LEU A 125 -32.61 3.67 -18.21
C LEU A 125 -32.27 3.23 -16.79
N ALA A 126 -32.94 3.80 -15.79
CA ALA A 126 -32.79 3.40 -14.38
C ALA A 126 -33.04 1.90 -14.17
N ALA A 127 -34.09 1.34 -14.80
CA ALA A 127 -34.38 -0.09 -14.73
C ALA A 127 -33.26 -0.96 -15.35
N ARG A 128 -32.68 -0.52 -16.47
CA ARG A 128 -31.54 -1.21 -17.12
C ARG A 128 -30.28 -1.18 -16.25
N LEU A 129 -29.98 -0.04 -15.64
CA LEU A 129 -28.83 0.10 -14.74
C LEU A 129 -29.01 -0.69 -13.45
N SER A 130 -30.22 -0.74 -12.89
CA SER A 130 -30.55 -1.62 -11.77
C SER A 130 -30.34 -3.11 -12.12
N MET A 131 -30.79 -3.53 -13.31
CA MET A 131 -30.51 -4.89 -13.80
C MET A 131 -29.00 -5.15 -13.97
N ALA A 132 -28.24 -4.17 -14.47
CA ALA A 132 -26.79 -4.27 -14.59
C ALA A 132 -26.10 -4.39 -13.22
N ALA A 133 -26.51 -3.59 -12.23
CA ALA A 133 -26.00 -3.66 -10.86
C ALA A 133 -26.28 -5.03 -10.21
N ARG A 134 -27.49 -5.58 -10.41
CA ARG A 134 -27.84 -6.95 -9.99
C ARG A 134 -26.99 -8.01 -10.68
N ALA A 135 -26.75 -7.86 -11.99
CA ALA A 135 -25.88 -8.77 -12.74
C ALA A 135 -24.43 -8.74 -12.21
N VAL A 136 -23.89 -7.56 -11.90
CA VAL A 136 -22.57 -7.42 -11.26
C VAL A 136 -22.55 -8.08 -9.88
N SER A 137 -23.64 -7.97 -9.10
CA SER A 137 -23.79 -8.63 -7.80
C SER A 137 -23.81 -10.17 -7.95
N CYS A 138 -24.50 -10.72 -8.96
CA CYS A 138 -24.46 -12.14 -9.29
C CYS A 138 -23.04 -12.61 -9.66
N LEU A 139 -22.30 -11.82 -10.44
CA LEU A 139 -20.90 -12.12 -10.76
C LEU A 139 -20.02 -12.10 -9.49
N ARG A 140 -20.21 -11.12 -8.60
CA ARG A 140 -19.51 -11.09 -7.31
C ARG A 140 -19.79 -12.34 -6.48
N PHE A 141 -21.07 -12.70 -6.34
CA PHE A 141 -21.49 -13.91 -5.64
C PHE A 141 -20.83 -15.16 -6.22
N LEU A 142 -20.88 -15.33 -7.55
CA LEU A 142 -20.30 -16.48 -8.24
C LEU A 142 -18.77 -16.53 -8.05
N GLY A 143 -18.08 -15.40 -8.27
CA GLY A 143 -16.63 -15.30 -8.11
C GLY A 143 -16.18 -15.61 -6.68
N ALA A 144 -16.80 -14.97 -5.70
CA ALA A 144 -16.51 -15.22 -4.29
C ALA A 144 -16.79 -16.69 -3.90
N SER A 145 -17.90 -17.27 -4.36
CA SER A 145 -18.26 -18.67 -4.08
C SER A 145 -17.24 -19.66 -4.65
N LEU A 146 -16.74 -19.42 -5.87
CA LEU A 146 -15.70 -20.26 -6.48
C LEU A 146 -14.40 -20.21 -5.67
N LEU A 147 -14.02 -19.03 -5.18
CA LEU A 147 -12.81 -18.83 -4.37
C LEU A 147 -12.86 -19.56 -3.02
N LEU A 148 -14.05 -19.80 -2.45
CA LEU A 148 -14.20 -20.59 -1.22
C LEU A 148 -13.63 -22.01 -1.38
N PHE A 149 -13.83 -22.59 -2.56
CA PHE A 149 -13.42 -23.96 -2.88
C PHE A 149 -12.07 -24.05 -3.62
N GLY A 150 -11.39 -22.92 -3.80
CA GLY A 150 -10.06 -22.87 -4.40
C GLY A 150 -8.99 -23.57 -3.55
N ALA A 151 -7.83 -23.85 -4.15
CA ALA A 151 -6.73 -24.57 -3.50
C ALA A 151 -6.30 -23.94 -2.17
N VAL A 152 -5.89 -24.81 -1.25
CA VAL A 152 -5.41 -24.40 0.07
C VAL A 152 -3.91 -24.13 -0.01
N PRO A 153 -3.42 -22.96 0.41
CA PRO A 153 -1.99 -22.67 0.36
C PRO A 153 -1.22 -23.51 1.37
N ALA A 154 0.00 -23.90 0.98
CA ALA A 154 0.98 -24.53 1.85
C ALA A 154 1.56 -23.51 2.84
N GLY A 155 1.94 -24.00 4.02
CA GLY A 155 2.45 -23.18 5.11
C GLY A 155 1.36 -22.73 6.06
N THR A 156 1.60 -22.91 7.37
CA THR A 156 0.61 -22.63 8.40
C THR A 156 0.16 -21.16 8.41
N GLN A 157 1.07 -20.20 8.22
CA GLN A 157 0.71 -18.78 8.21
C GLN A 157 -0.27 -18.43 7.09
N LEU A 158 0.02 -18.93 5.87
CA LEU A 158 -0.82 -18.73 4.70
C LEU A 158 -2.15 -19.47 4.81
N LEU A 159 -2.16 -20.67 5.39
CA LEU A 159 -3.38 -21.44 5.63
C LEU A 159 -4.37 -20.67 6.50
N PHE A 160 -3.96 -20.22 7.69
CA PHE A 160 -4.85 -19.51 8.62
C PHE A 160 -5.32 -18.17 8.04
N SER A 161 -4.42 -17.45 7.36
CA SER A 161 -4.75 -16.24 6.60
C SER A 161 -5.80 -16.52 5.52
N SER A 162 -5.63 -17.62 4.78
CA SER A 162 -6.55 -18.05 3.73
C SER A 162 -7.92 -18.46 4.27
N VAL A 163 -7.98 -19.11 5.46
CA VAL A 163 -9.25 -19.42 6.13
C VAL A 163 -10.02 -18.14 6.46
N LEU A 164 -9.35 -17.14 7.03
CA LEU A 164 -9.98 -15.86 7.35
C LEU A 164 -10.46 -15.13 6.09
N LEU A 165 -9.64 -15.10 5.03
CA LEU A 165 -10.05 -14.50 3.75
C LEU A 165 -11.22 -15.23 3.12
N ARG A 166 -11.28 -16.56 3.19
CA ARG A 166 -12.44 -17.34 2.73
C ARG A 166 -13.69 -17.02 3.55
N LEU A 167 -13.57 -16.88 4.87
CA LEU A 167 -14.68 -16.47 5.71
C LEU A 167 -15.20 -15.08 5.30
N ALA A 168 -14.31 -14.12 5.05
CA ALA A 168 -14.67 -12.82 4.53
C ALA A 168 -15.36 -12.91 3.16
N LEU A 169 -14.80 -13.70 2.23
CA LEU A 169 -15.40 -13.93 0.91
C LEU A 169 -16.78 -14.58 1.00
N LEU A 170 -17.01 -15.49 1.96
CA LEU A 170 -18.32 -16.10 2.19
C LEU A 170 -19.35 -15.05 2.61
N ILE A 171 -18.98 -14.17 3.53
CA ILE A 171 -19.82 -13.07 3.99
C ILE A 171 -20.14 -12.10 2.84
N HIS A 172 -19.13 -11.73 2.04
CA HIS A 172 -19.31 -10.91 0.83
C HIS A 172 -20.19 -11.61 -0.22
N ALA A 173 -20.04 -12.93 -0.41
CA ALA A 173 -20.87 -13.68 -1.35
C ALA A 173 -22.33 -13.67 -0.89
N ALA A 174 -22.57 -13.89 0.40
CA ALA A 174 -23.91 -13.82 0.97
C ALA A 174 -24.51 -12.41 0.81
N CYS A 175 -23.73 -11.34 1.06
CA CYS A 175 -24.18 -9.96 0.87
C CYS A 175 -24.57 -9.70 -0.60
N ALA A 176 -23.69 -10.09 -1.52
CA ALA A 176 -23.94 -9.95 -2.96
C ALA A 176 -25.16 -10.75 -3.42
N ALA A 177 -25.41 -11.93 -2.82
CA ALA A 177 -26.61 -12.72 -3.06
C ALA A 177 -27.87 -12.03 -2.53
N THR A 178 -27.83 -11.48 -1.32
CA THR A 178 -28.96 -10.72 -0.75
C THR A 178 -29.30 -9.51 -1.63
N HIS A 179 -28.29 -8.76 -2.10
CA HIS A 179 -28.48 -7.64 -3.01
C HIS A 179 -29.04 -8.08 -4.37
N ALA A 180 -28.51 -9.16 -4.95
CA ALA A 180 -29.02 -9.70 -6.21
C ALA A 180 -30.49 -10.15 -6.13
N LEU A 181 -30.91 -10.66 -4.96
CA LEU A 181 -32.29 -11.09 -4.69
C LEU A 181 -33.21 -9.94 -4.24
N GLY A 182 -32.67 -8.75 -3.96
CA GLY A 182 -33.43 -7.62 -3.42
C GLY A 182 -33.86 -7.81 -1.96
N ILE A 183 -33.10 -8.59 -1.18
CA ILE A 183 -33.32 -8.83 0.24
C ILE A 183 -32.35 -7.94 1.03
N SER A 184 -32.86 -7.18 2.01
CA SER A 184 -32.01 -6.44 2.95
C SER A 184 -31.72 -7.28 4.18
N PHE A 185 -30.44 -7.42 4.55
CA PHE A 185 -30.03 -8.11 5.76
C PHE A 185 -28.87 -7.37 6.44
N ALA A 186 -29.22 -6.36 7.25
CA ALA A 186 -28.28 -5.44 7.88
C ALA A 186 -27.12 -6.10 8.67
N PRO A 187 -27.34 -7.18 9.46
CA PRO A 187 -26.24 -7.82 10.20
C PRO A 187 -25.16 -8.40 9.29
N LEU A 188 -25.55 -8.91 8.11
CA LEU A 188 -24.62 -9.46 7.14
C LEU A 188 -23.84 -8.37 6.40
N VAL A 189 -24.46 -7.22 6.14
CA VAL A 189 -23.76 -6.04 5.61
C VAL A 189 -22.72 -5.60 6.63
N ALA A 190 -23.09 -5.40 7.90
CA ALA A 190 -22.16 -5.02 8.96
C ALA A 190 -21.00 -6.04 9.11
N ALA A 191 -21.30 -7.34 9.06
CA ALA A 191 -20.29 -8.40 9.06
C ALA A 191 -19.36 -8.31 7.84
N ALA A 192 -19.90 -8.00 6.65
CA ALA A 192 -19.12 -7.84 5.43
C ALA A 192 -18.18 -6.65 5.53
N GLU A 193 -18.65 -5.53 6.08
CA GLU A 193 -17.84 -4.32 6.29
C GLU A 193 -16.68 -4.58 7.26
N HIS A 194 -16.94 -5.28 8.37
CA HIS A 194 -15.88 -5.66 9.32
C HIS A 194 -14.88 -6.62 8.67
N ALA A 195 -15.37 -7.65 7.98
CA ALA A 195 -14.54 -8.62 7.28
C ALA A 195 -13.63 -7.97 6.23
N ALA A 196 -14.17 -7.02 5.46
CA ALA A 196 -13.43 -6.26 4.45
C ALA A 196 -12.27 -5.44 5.04
N LYS A 197 -12.38 -4.99 6.30
CA LYS A 197 -11.30 -4.27 6.98
C LYS A 197 -10.24 -5.22 7.55
N VAL A 198 -10.68 -6.25 8.26
CA VAL A 198 -9.78 -7.12 9.04
C VAL A 198 -9.06 -8.16 8.18
N ALA A 199 -9.77 -8.82 7.28
CA ALA A 199 -9.23 -9.97 6.56
C ALA A 199 -8.06 -9.63 5.62
N PRO A 200 -8.07 -8.51 4.87
CA PRO A 200 -6.91 -8.11 4.08
C PRO A 200 -5.70 -7.85 4.98
N LEU A 201 -5.84 -7.06 6.06
CA LEU A 201 -4.75 -6.73 6.98
C LEU A 201 -4.10 -7.99 7.56
N ALA A 202 -4.92 -8.89 8.10
CA ALA A 202 -4.48 -10.17 8.65
C ALA A 202 -3.79 -11.04 7.59
N GLY A 203 -4.37 -11.12 6.38
CA GLY A 203 -3.82 -11.90 5.28
C GLY A 203 -2.50 -11.33 4.76
N GLY A 204 -2.37 -10.00 4.68
CA GLY A 204 -1.13 -9.34 4.29
C GLY A 204 -0.02 -9.51 5.31
N LEU A 205 -0.33 -9.41 6.61
CA LEU A 205 0.65 -9.72 7.66
C LEU A 205 1.09 -11.19 7.62
N GLY A 206 0.16 -12.13 7.43
CA GLY A 206 0.50 -13.55 7.27
C GLY A 206 1.34 -13.82 6.02
N LEU A 207 1.08 -13.09 4.93
CA LEU A 207 1.90 -13.14 3.72
C LEU A 207 3.31 -12.57 3.94
N LEU A 208 3.43 -11.43 4.63
CA LEU A 208 4.73 -10.85 4.96
C LEU A 208 5.54 -11.74 5.92
N ASP A 209 4.89 -12.38 6.88
CA ASP A 209 5.53 -13.35 7.80
C ASP A 209 6.04 -14.58 7.04
N HIS A 210 5.27 -15.05 6.05
CA HIS A 210 5.70 -16.10 5.13
C HIS A 210 6.90 -15.69 4.28
N LEU A 211 6.94 -14.46 3.78
CA LEU A 211 8.08 -13.96 3.00
C LEU A 211 9.33 -13.75 3.86
N ALA A 212 9.15 -13.38 5.13
CA ALA A 212 10.26 -13.14 6.05
C ALA A 212 10.91 -14.45 6.56
N TYR A 213 10.09 -15.45 6.93
CA TYR A 213 10.59 -16.69 7.57
C TYR A 213 10.44 -17.95 6.72
N GLY A 214 9.77 -17.88 5.57
CA GLY A 214 9.42 -19.04 4.76
C GLY A 214 8.19 -19.81 5.28
N PRO A 215 7.88 -20.98 4.69
CA PRO A 215 6.72 -21.78 5.07
C PRO A 215 6.83 -22.35 6.48
N ALA A 216 5.94 -21.92 7.37
CA ALA A 216 5.75 -22.51 8.69
C ALA A 216 5.07 -23.89 8.63
N THR A 217 5.40 -24.77 9.58
CA THR A 217 4.75 -26.08 9.75
C THR A 217 3.70 -26.04 10.86
N MET A 218 2.79 -27.02 10.87
CA MET A 218 1.75 -27.13 11.92
C MET A 218 2.32 -27.25 13.33
N LEU A 219 3.52 -27.82 13.47
CA LEU A 219 4.21 -27.90 14.76
C LEU A 219 4.54 -26.51 15.32
N THR A 220 4.80 -25.54 14.44
CA THR A 220 5.09 -24.15 14.82
C THR A 220 3.85 -23.27 14.92
N ALA A 221 2.64 -23.81 14.65
CA ALA A 221 1.39 -23.03 14.62
C ALA A 221 1.18 -22.17 15.88
N PRO A 222 1.42 -22.65 17.11
CA PRO A 222 1.27 -21.82 18.32
C PRO A 222 2.25 -20.64 18.40
N MET A 223 3.30 -20.61 17.58
CA MET A 223 4.25 -19.50 17.53
C MET A 223 3.91 -18.49 16.42
N GLN A 224 2.89 -18.77 15.60
CA GLN A 224 2.53 -17.95 14.44
C GLN A 224 1.42 -16.94 14.81
N PRO A 225 1.69 -15.63 14.78
CA PRO A 225 0.71 -14.59 15.10
C PRO A 225 -0.55 -14.66 14.22
N SER A 226 -0.40 -15.09 12.96
CA SER A 226 -1.51 -15.27 12.02
C SER A 226 -2.59 -16.23 12.53
N VAL A 227 -2.23 -17.22 13.36
CA VAL A 227 -3.19 -18.15 13.98
C VAL A 227 -4.10 -17.41 14.95
N TYR A 228 -3.50 -16.59 15.81
CA TYR A 228 -4.23 -15.80 16.80
C TYR A 228 -5.06 -14.72 16.14
N ILE A 229 -4.51 -14.02 15.14
CA ILE A 229 -5.24 -13.02 14.36
C ILE A 229 -6.46 -13.67 13.69
N ALA A 230 -6.29 -14.81 13.01
CA ALA A 230 -7.38 -15.51 12.34
C ALA A 230 -8.44 -16.02 13.33
N ALA A 231 -8.03 -16.58 14.47
CA ALA A 231 -8.95 -17.08 15.49
C ALA A 231 -9.79 -15.95 16.11
N VAL A 232 -9.15 -14.84 16.49
CA VAL A 232 -9.85 -13.69 17.06
C VAL A 232 -10.76 -13.05 16.01
N ALA A 233 -10.29 -12.84 14.79
CA ALA A 233 -11.11 -12.28 13.71
C ALA A 233 -12.32 -13.17 13.37
N ALA A 234 -12.15 -14.49 13.33
CA ALA A 234 -13.26 -15.42 13.13
C ALA A 234 -14.27 -15.36 14.28
N LEU A 235 -13.80 -15.27 15.53
CA LEU A 235 -14.66 -15.08 16.70
C LEU A 235 -15.44 -13.76 16.58
N GLN A 236 -14.79 -12.66 16.23
CA GLN A 236 -15.42 -11.36 16.03
C GLN A 236 -16.53 -11.39 14.96
N LEU A 237 -16.24 -12.01 13.81
CA LEU A 237 -17.23 -12.17 12.74
C LEU A 237 -18.41 -13.04 13.18
N GLY A 238 -18.15 -14.11 13.93
CA GLY A 238 -19.19 -14.94 14.54
C GLY A 238 -20.08 -14.15 15.50
N LEU A 239 -19.48 -13.31 16.35
CA LEU A 239 -20.23 -12.46 17.29
C LEU A 239 -21.12 -11.45 16.56
N ILE A 240 -20.65 -10.79 15.49
CA ILE A 240 -21.48 -9.87 14.69
C ILE A 240 -22.68 -10.61 14.09
N LEU A 241 -22.47 -11.80 13.52
CA LEU A 241 -23.54 -12.59 12.92
C LEU A 241 -24.58 -13.06 13.96
N VAL A 242 -24.16 -13.39 15.17
CA VAL A 242 -25.05 -13.79 16.27
C VAL A 242 -25.80 -12.59 16.85
N ALA A 243 -25.19 -11.41 16.88
CA ALA A 243 -25.76 -10.23 17.52
C ALA A 243 -27.07 -9.76 16.89
N ALA A 244 -27.33 -10.06 15.61
CA ALA A 244 -28.58 -9.85 14.86
C ALA A 244 -29.25 -8.45 14.93
N GLY A 245 -28.68 -7.48 15.62
CA GLY A 245 -29.21 -6.14 15.83
C GLY A 245 -28.42 -5.09 15.07
N GLU A 246 -29.09 -3.98 14.73
CA GLU A 246 -28.43 -2.78 14.23
C GLU A 246 -27.42 -2.28 15.27
N PRO A 247 -26.18 -1.93 14.87
CA PRO A 247 -25.25 -1.26 15.76
C PRO A 247 -25.87 0.08 16.19
N GLN A 248 -26.26 0.18 17.47
CA GLN A 248 -26.99 1.34 18.00
C GLN A 248 -26.08 2.52 18.39
N GLU A 249 -24.77 2.35 18.38
CA GLU A 249 -23.82 3.40 18.79
C GLU A 249 -22.71 3.61 17.76
N PRO A 250 -22.20 4.85 17.61
CA PRO A 250 -21.02 5.11 16.80
C PRO A 250 -19.84 4.30 17.34
N LEU A 251 -19.21 3.52 16.45
CA LEU A 251 -18.06 2.68 16.78
C LEU A 251 -16.94 3.53 17.38
N ARG A 252 -16.47 3.19 18.59
CA ARG A 252 -15.39 3.93 19.27
C ARG A 252 -14.02 3.68 18.65
N PHE A 253 -13.83 2.51 18.02
CA PHE A 253 -12.60 2.11 17.35
C PHE A 253 -12.90 1.60 15.94
N GLU A 254 -11.93 1.65 15.03
CA GLU A 254 -12.14 1.20 13.64
C GLU A 254 -12.50 -0.30 13.52
N PHE A 255 -11.98 -1.10 14.44
CA PHE A 255 -12.27 -2.53 14.60
C PHE A 255 -13.21 -2.82 15.77
N ASP A 256 -13.86 -1.80 16.33
CA ASP A 256 -14.97 -2.01 17.25
C ASP A 256 -16.12 -2.67 16.49
N LEU A 257 -16.79 -3.59 17.16
CA LEU A 257 -17.83 -4.42 16.58
C LEU A 257 -19.22 -3.83 16.87
N GLY A 258 -19.31 -2.74 17.63
CA GLY A 258 -20.58 -2.15 18.07
C GLY A 258 -21.38 -3.10 18.95
N LEU A 259 -20.70 -4.11 19.50
CA LEU A 259 -21.30 -5.24 20.24
C LEU A 259 -21.60 -4.92 21.69
N GLY A 260 -21.22 -3.74 22.19
CA GLY A 260 -21.42 -3.34 23.58
C GLY A 260 -22.90 -3.33 24.01
N SER A 261 -23.83 -3.20 23.05
CA SER A 261 -25.27 -3.26 23.31
C SER A 261 -25.82 -4.68 23.44
N VAL A 262 -25.13 -5.70 22.89
CA VAL A 262 -25.62 -7.09 22.80
C VAL A 262 -24.83 -8.05 23.69
N PHE A 263 -23.53 -7.83 23.84
CA PHE A 263 -22.66 -8.67 24.66
C PHE A 263 -22.14 -7.88 25.86
N PRO A 264 -21.75 -8.58 26.97
CA PRO A 264 -21.04 -7.95 28.06
C PRO A 264 -19.84 -7.16 27.53
N GLU A 265 -19.74 -5.90 27.94
CA GLU A 265 -18.68 -4.97 27.54
C GLU A 265 -17.28 -5.57 27.68
N THR A 266 -17.07 -6.44 28.68
CA THR A 266 -15.82 -7.18 28.90
C THR A 266 -15.45 -8.09 27.71
N ILE A 267 -16.41 -8.79 27.09
CA ILE A 267 -16.13 -9.69 25.96
C ILE A 267 -15.71 -8.88 24.73
N ALA A 268 -16.40 -7.78 24.45
CA ALA A 268 -16.05 -6.89 23.35
C ALA A 268 -14.63 -6.33 23.52
N HIS A 269 -14.31 -5.79 24.70
CA HIS A 269 -12.97 -5.26 24.99
C HIS A 269 -11.86 -6.32 24.93
N VAL A 270 -12.10 -7.53 25.47
CA VAL A 270 -11.11 -8.62 25.41
C VAL A 270 -10.87 -9.05 23.96
N SER A 271 -11.92 -9.12 23.15
CA SER A 271 -11.81 -9.47 21.72
C SER A 271 -11.03 -8.42 20.93
N ILE A 272 -11.37 -7.13 21.11
CA ILE A 272 -10.68 -6.01 20.45
C ILE A 272 -9.21 -5.94 20.91
N GLY A 273 -8.96 -5.98 22.23
CA GLY A 273 -7.62 -5.95 22.79
C GLY A 273 -6.77 -7.15 22.34
N GLY A 274 -7.37 -8.34 22.32
CA GLY A 274 -6.73 -9.56 21.80
C GLY A 274 -6.37 -9.44 20.31
N PHE A 275 -7.26 -8.84 19.51
CA PHE A 275 -6.99 -8.60 18.09
C PHE A 275 -5.81 -7.64 17.90
N TYR A 276 -5.83 -6.47 18.54
CA TYR A 276 -4.75 -5.50 18.48
C TYR A 276 -3.40 -6.04 18.97
N LEU A 277 -3.42 -6.79 20.08
CA LEU A 277 -2.22 -7.45 20.59
C LEU A 277 -1.68 -8.47 19.58
N SER A 278 -2.55 -9.26 18.95
CA SER A 278 -2.14 -10.22 17.93
C SER A 278 -1.56 -9.55 16.68
N LEU A 279 -2.13 -8.41 16.26
CA LEU A 279 -1.57 -7.58 15.18
C LEU A 279 -0.19 -7.04 15.56
N ALA A 280 -0.03 -6.48 16.77
CA ALA A 280 1.24 -5.95 17.25
C ALA A 280 2.35 -7.02 17.27
N ILE A 281 2.04 -8.21 17.82
CA ILE A 281 2.97 -9.34 17.83
C ILE A 281 3.32 -9.79 16.40
N GLY A 282 2.30 -9.85 15.51
CA GLY A 282 2.50 -10.14 14.09
C GLY A 282 3.45 -9.17 13.41
N THR A 283 3.23 -7.87 13.62
CA THR A 283 4.08 -6.79 13.09
C THR A 283 5.51 -6.90 13.60
N VAL A 284 5.72 -7.06 14.92
CA VAL A 284 7.07 -7.20 15.50
C VAL A 284 7.78 -8.43 14.92
N ARG A 285 7.08 -9.55 14.78
CA ARG A 285 7.62 -10.76 14.17
C ARG A 285 8.03 -10.52 12.72
N VAL A 286 7.17 -9.91 11.90
CA VAL A 286 7.49 -9.57 10.50
C VAL A 286 8.73 -8.66 10.42
N LEU A 287 8.80 -7.62 11.26
CA LEU A 287 9.95 -6.71 11.29
C LEU A 287 11.24 -7.44 11.64
N THR A 288 11.24 -8.27 12.69
CA THR A 288 12.42 -9.04 13.11
C THR A 288 12.86 -10.07 12.09
N GLY A 289 11.95 -10.57 11.24
CA GLY A 289 12.30 -11.48 10.15
C GLY A 289 12.80 -10.76 8.89
N THR A 290 12.43 -9.49 8.73
CA THR A 290 12.75 -8.71 7.52
C THR A 290 14.04 -7.89 7.69
N TYR A 291 14.33 -7.46 8.92
CA TYR A 291 15.48 -6.64 9.29
C TYR A 291 16.43 -7.40 10.21
N ASP A 292 17.69 -7.52 9.80
CA ASP A 292 18.76 -7.98 10.68
C ASP A 292 19.41 -6.76 11.36
N ILE A 293 19.18 -6.63 12.66
CA ILE A 293 19.69 -5.52 13.46
C ILE A 293 20.91 -6.04 14.22
N GLN A 294 22.10 -5.64 13.76
CA GLN A 294 23.36 -6.00 14.42
C GLN A 294 23.83 -4.80 15.25
N ALA A 295 23.90 -5.01 16.57
CA ALA A 295 24.48 -4.05 17.50
C ALA A 295 25.90 -4.49 17.85
N SER A 296 26.88 -3.60 17.64
CA SER A 296 28.28 -3.83 17.97
C SER A 296 28.84 -2.68 18.82
N LEU A 297 29.97 -2.89 19.50
CA LEU A 297 30.69 -1.81 20.20
C LEU A 297 31.15 -0.69 19.24
N SER A 298 31.28 -0.99 17.95
CA SER A 298 31.63 -0.03 16.89
C SER A 298 30.43 0.73 16.29
N GLY A 299 29.20 0.36 16.63
CA GLY A 299 27.99 0.99 16.12
C GLY A 299 26.85 0.02 15.81
N PHE A 300 25.79 0.57 15.22
CA PHE A 300 24.60 -0.17 14.80
C PHE A 300 24.57 -0.31 13.28
N SER A 301 24.35 -1.52 12.78
CA SER A 301 24.03 -1.77 11.37
C SER A 301 22.68 -2.45 11.24
N ILE A 302 21.88 -1.96 10.30
CA ILE A 302 20.59 -2.54 9.94
C ILE A 302 20.75 -3.06 8.52
N GLU A 303 20.70 -4.37 8.38
CA GLU A 303 20.65 -5.03 7.08
C GLU A 303 19.20 -5.43 6.78
N TRP A 304 18.79 -5.34 5.52
CA TRP A 304 17.48 -5.81 5.07
C TRP A 304 17.67 -6.62 3.80
N GLY A 305 16.99 -7.76 3.70
CA GLY A 305 17.12 -8.65 2.55
C GLY A 305 16.49 -8.07 1.29
N ALA A 306 15.16 -8.16 1.21
CA ALA A 306 14.40 -7.67 0.06
C ALA A 306 13.83 -6.27 0.34
N PRO A 307 14.29 -5.19 -0.34
CA PRO A 307 13.89 -3.82 -0.02
C PRO A 307 12.38 -3.56 -0.22
N LEU A 308 11.74 -4.25 -1.16
CA LEU A 308 10.29 -4.14 -1.39
C LEU A 308 9.48 -4.75 -0.23
N VAL A 309 9.92 -5.90 0.29
CA VAL A 309 9.30 -6.56 1.45
C VAL A 309 9.53 -5.74 2.71
N ALA A 310 10.74 -5.20 2.88
CA ALA A 310 11.08 -4.27 3.95
C ALA A 310 10.18 -3.04 3.96
N ALA A 311 10.02 -2.37 2.81
CA ALA A 311 9.09 -1.25 2.67
C ALA A 311 7.63 -1.66 2.96
N ALA A 312 7.17 -2.80 2.47
CA ALA A 312 5.82 -3.31 2.75
C ALA A 312 5.61 -3.61 4.24
N ALA A 313 6.62 -4.15 4.93
CA ALA A 313 6.60 -4.41 6.36
C ALA A 313 6.52 -3.12 7.18
N LEU A 314 7.29 -2.08 6.83
CA LEU A 314 7.20 -0.77 7.49
C LEU A 314 5.84 -0.10 7.27
N LEU A 315 5.28 -0.22 6.07
CA LEU A 315 3.95 0.29 5.78
C LEU A 315 2.86 -0.43 6.59
N ALA A 316 2.90 -1.76 6.64
CA ALA A 316 1.98 -2.53 7.48
C ALA A 316 2.15 -2.17 8.97
N THR A 317 3.40 -1.94 9.41
CA THR A 317 3.72 -1.48 10.76
C THR A 317 3.10 -0.13 11.05
N LEU A 318 3.27 0.84 10.16
CA LEU A 318 2.71 2.18 10.30
C LEU A 318 1.17 2.12 10.41
N HIS A 319 0.53 1.31 9.56
CA HIS A 319 -0.92 1.12 9.60
C HIS A 319 -1.38 0.54 10.95
N VAL A 320 -0.73 -0.53 11.43
CA VAL A 320 -1.05 -1.13 12.75
C VAL A 320 -0.77 -0.16 13.90
N LEU A 321 0.33 0.59 13.84
CA LEU A 321 0.72 1.54 14.87
C LEU A 321 -0.30 2.67 15.04
N VAL A 322 -0.83 3.21 13.93
CA VAL A 322 -1.86 4.26 13.97
C VAL A 322 -3.12 3.77 14.69
N HIS A 323 -3.56 2.54 14.40
CA HIS A 323 -4.73 1.99 15.09
C HIS A 323 -4.45 1.61 16.55
N LEU A 324 -3.23 1.16 16.88
CA LEU A 324 -2.83 0.97 18.29
C LEU A 324 -2.80 2.30 19.05
N LEU A 325 -2.36 3.37 18.40
CA LEU A 325 -2.33 4.71 18.99
C LEU A 325 -3.74 5.21 19.29
N GLU A 326 -4.72 4.94 18.43
CA GLU A 326 -6.14 5.24 18.70
C GLU A 326 -6.62 4.56 19.99
N VAL A 327 -6.32 3.27 20.18
CA VAL A 327 -6.67 2.53 21.41
C VAL A 327 -6.04 3.15 22.65
N VAL A 328 -4.75 3.49 22.56
CA VAL A 328 -4.01 4.11 23.67
C VAL A 328 -4.59 5.49 24.00
N LEU A 329 -4.85 6.32 22.98
CA LEU A 329 -5.39 7.67 23.15
C LEU A 329 -6.80 7.65 23.75
N ALA A 330 -7.69 6.77 23.28
CA ALA A 330 -9.02 6.62 23.86
C ALA A 330 -8.94 6.24 25.35
N HIS A 331 -8.07 5.29 25.70
CA HIS A 331 -7.92 4.84 27.09
C HIS A 331 -7.34 5.92 28.03
N ILE A 332 -6.47 6.80 27.52
CA ILE A 332 -5.94 7.94 28.28
C ILE A 332 -7.02 9.00 28.45
N THR A 333 -7.76 9.32 27.38
CA THR A 333 -8.74 10.40 27.32
C THR A 333 -9.93 10.11 28.24
N ASP A 334 -10.44 8.88 28.25
CA ASP A 334 -11.51 8.43 29.15
C ASP A 334 -11.12 8.59 30.63
N LYS A 335 -9.88 8.25 30.98
CA LYS A 335 -9.38 8.40 32.35
C LYS A 335 -9.24 9.87 32.76
N THR A 336 -8.82 10.74 31.85
CA THR A 336 -8.69 12.17 32.13
C THR A 336 -10.04 12.89 32.23
N LEU A 337 -11.02 12.52 31.40
CA LEU A 337 -12.38 13.07 31.46
C LEU A 337 -13.11 12.63 32.74
N LEU A 338 -12.96 11.35 33.13
CA LEU A 338 -13.50 10.83 34.39
C LEU A 338 -12.83 11.45 35.63
N ALA A 339 -11.53 11.77 35.55
CA ALA A 339 -10.81 12.42 36.65
C ALA A 339 -11.18 13.92 36.82
N ASN A 340 -11.59 14.59 35.73
CA ASN A 340 -11.86 16.04 35.73
C ASN A 340 -13.34 16.41 35.85
N GLY A 341 -14.24 15.43 36.00
CA GLY A 341 -15.68 15.66 36.26
C GLY A 341 -16.43 16.38 35.12
N ALA A 342 -15.86 16.44 33.91
CA ALA A 342 -16.46 17.12 32.77
C ALA A 342 -17.47 16.20 32.05
N THR A 343 -18.77 16.42 32.27
CA THR A 343 -19.87 15.65 31.66
C THR A 343 -20.50 16.33 30.43
N ASN A 344 -19.82 17.30 29.80
CA ASN A 344 -20.41 18.05 28.69
C ASN A 344 -20.02 17.47 27.33
N GLY A 345 -20.92 16.63 26.81
CA GLY A 345 -21.53 16.78 25.49
C GLY A 345 -20.66 16.71 24.24
N ASP A 346 -20.80 15.60 23.51
CA ASP A 346 -21.10 15.54 22.06
C ASP A 346 -20.18 16.22 21.02
N HIS A 347 -19.03 16.77 21.40
CA HIS A 347 -18.06 17.23 20.40
C HIS A 347 -17.30 16.04 19.81
N ALA A 348 -17.91 15.52 18.74
CA ALA A 348 -17.49 14.45 17.87
C ALA A 348 -15.96 14.37 17.67
N VAL A 349 -15.44 13.18 18.01
CA VAL A 349 -14.06 12.69 17.78
C VAL A 349 -13.66 12.71 16.28
N ASP A 350 -14.60 13.00 15.38
CA ASP A 350 -14.45 12.97 13.91
C ASP A 350 -13.51 14.03 13.32
N THR A 351 -13.07 15.03 14.09
CA THR A 351 -12.05 16.03 13.65
C THR A 351 -10.72 15.93 14.40
N SER A 352 -10.51 14.84 15.13
CA SER A 352 -9.26 14.60 15.85
C SER A 352 -8.06 14.41 14.91
N THR A 353 -6.87 14.86 15.31
CA THR A 353 -5.61 14.61 14.59
C THR A 353 -5.45 13.14 14.21
N ILE A 354 -5.85 12.22 15.10
CA ILE A 354 -5.75 10.78 14.84
C ILE A 354 -6.67 10.36 13.69
N GLY A 355 -7.88 10.92 13.56
CA GLY A 355 -8.77 10.71 12.43
C GLY A 355 -8.13 11.15 11.10
N ASN A 356 -7.47 12.30 11.09
CA ASN A 356 -6.73 12.80 9.93
C ASN A 356 -5.54 11.90 9.55
N ILE A 357 -4.78 11.43 10.55
CA ILE A 357 -3.68 10.47 10.31
C ILE A 357 -4.24 9.17 9.75
N LYS A 358 -5.34 8.64 10.30
CA LYS A 358 -6.03 7.44 9.80
C LYS A 358 -6.45 7.57 8.34
N ALA A 359 -7.01 8.72 7.96
CA ALA A 359 -7.36 8.99 6.56
C ALA A 359 -6.13 8.94 5.63
N VAL A 360 -4.99 9.50 6.07
CA VAL A 360 -3.73 9.46 5.32
C VAL A 360 -3.17 8.03 5.23
N VAL A 361 -3.29 7.21 6.28
CA VAL A 361 -2.75 5.85 6.29
C VAL A 361 -3.70 4.77 5.76
N ALA A 362 -4.97 5.10 5.49
CA ALA A 362 -5.95 4.18 4.94
C ALA A 362 -5.49 3.44 3.67
N PRO A 363 -4.88 4.09 2.65
CA PRO A 363 -4.43 3.40 1.44
C PRO A 363 -3.11 2.63 1.59
N ILE A 364 -2.42 2.75 2.74
CA ILE A 364 -1.09 2.16 2.93
C ILE A 364 -1.10 0.64 2.75
N PHE A 365 -2.15 -0.01 3.22
CA PHE A 365 -2.22 -1.47 3.15
C PHE A 365 -2.25 -1.97 1.69
N THR A 366 -3.02 -1.31 0.83
CA THR A 366 -3.02 -1.58 -0.62
C THR A 366 -1.65 -1.34 -1.23
N LEU A 367 -0.94 -0.30 -0.79
CA LEU A 367 0.41 0.01 -1.25
C LEU A 367 1.43 -1.06 -0.81
N ALA A 368 1.29 -1.59 0.41
CA ALA A 368 2.08 -2.72 0.89
C ALA A 368 1.83 -3.99 0.07
N LEU A 369 0.58 -4.32 -0.25
CA LEU A 369 0.25 -5.43 -1.15
C LEU A 369 0.85 -5.22 -2.55
N ALA A 370 0.86 -3.99 -3.05
CA ALA A 370 1.46 -3.66 -4.34
C ALA A 370 2.98 -3.86 -4.32
N LEU A 371 3.67 -3.46 -3.25
CA LEU A 371 5.10 -3.74 -3.05
C LEU A 371 5.39 -5.25 -3.01
N VAL A 372 4.56 -6.02 -2.31
CA VAL A 372 4.67 -7.50 -2.28
C VAL A 372 4.43 -8.10 -3.68
N THR A 373 3.42 -7.61 -4.40
CA THR A 373 3.14 -8.02 -5.79
C THR A 373 4.36 -7.76 -6.69
N MET A 374 4.96 -6.59 -6.58
CA MET A 374 6.16 -6.24 -7.34
C MET A 374 7.37 -7.10 -6.97
N HIS A 375 7.51 -7.47 -5.69
CA HIS A 375 8.56 -8.37 -5.25
C HIS A 375 8.41 -9.77 -5.84
N LEU A 376 7.20 -10.35 -5.74
CA LEU A 376 6.90 -11.68 -6.27
C LEU A 376 6.98 -11.72 -7.81
N GLY A 377 6.75 -10.60 -8.49
CA GLY A 377 6.86 -10.47 -9.94
C GLY A 377 8.27 -10.26 -10.48
N GLN A 378 9.30 -10.23 -9.62
CA GLN A 378 10.67 -10.08 -10.10
C GLN A 378 11.08 -11.34 -10.89
N PRO A 379 11.58 -11.18 -12.13
CA PRO A 379 12.04 -12.33 -12.90
C PRO A 379 13.20 -13.01 -12.17
N ALA A 380 13.19 -14.33 -12.11
CA ALA A 380 14.35 -15.11 -11.67
C ALA A 380 15.56 -14.70 -12.52
N SER A 381 16.74 -14.57 -11.90
CA SER A 381 17.95 -14.11 -12.60
C SER A 381 18.16 -14.90 -13.88
N THR A 382 18.32 -14.23 -15.01
CA THR A 382 18.45 -14.90 -16.32
C THR A 382 19.81 -15.58 -16.51
N GLY A 383 20.68 -15.54 -15.50
CA GLY A 383 22.05 -16.04 -15.53
C GLY A 383 23.02 -15.09 -16.24
N SER A 384 22.52 -14.08 -16.95
CA SER A 384 23.32 -13.03 -17.59
C SER A 384 23.31 -11.77 -16.73
N MET A 385 24.40 -11.57 -15.98
CA MET A 385 24.58 -10.42 -15.09
C MET A 385 24.40 -9.07 -15.83
N ALA A 386 24.85 -8.97 -17.08
CA ALA A 386 24.76 -7.74 -17.87
C ALA A 386 23.34 -7.43 -18.34
N ALA A 387 22.59 -8.45 -18.80
CA ALA A 387 21.20 -8.28 -19.22
C ALA A 387 20.31 -7.98 -18.01
N ASP A 388 20.51 -8.69 -16.89
CA ASP A 388 19.79 -8.48 -15.64
C ASP A 388 20.07 -7.08 -15.07
N MET A 389 21.32 -6.62 -15.09
CA MET A 389 21.68 -5.28 -14.62
C MET A 389 21.10 -4.17 -15.49
N THR A 390 21.11 -4.33 -16.82
CA THR A 390 20.56 -3.34 -17.76
C THR A 390 19.04 -3.23 -17.61
N LEU A 391 18.36 -4.38 -17.55
CA LEU A 391 16.90 -4.42 -17.33
C LEU A 391 16.53 -3.89 -15.94
N ALA A 392 17.32 -4.22 -14.91
CA ALA A 392 17.10 -3.73 -13.55
C ALA A 392 17.27 -2.21 -13.45
N LEU A 393 18.26 -1.63 -14.13
CA LEU A 393 18.46 -0.17 -14.18
C LEU A 393 17.34 0.52 -14.96
N ALA A 394 16.93 -0.03 -16.11
CA ALA A 394 15.87 0.56 -16.93
C ALA A 394 14.50 0.51 -16.23
N THR A 395 14.23 -0.56 -15.48
CA THR A 395 12.96 -0.74 -14.76
C THR A 395 13.01 -0.24 -13.32
N MET A 396 14.16 0.24 -12.83
CA MET A 396 14.35 0.66 -11.44
C MET A 396 13.34 1.74 -11.00
N PRO A 397 13.11 2.83 -11.76
CA PRO A 397 12.15 3.86 -11.36
C PRO A 397 10.73 3.31 -11.21
N LEU A 398 10.34 2.38 -12.09
CA LEU A 398 9.06 1.69 -12.03
C LEU A 398 9.00 0.79 -10.80
N ARG A 399 10.06 0.01 -10.55
CA ARG A 399 10.19 -0.94 -9.43
C ARG A 399 10.08 -0.27 -8.05
N TYR A 400 10.63 0.94 -7.91
CA TYR A 400 10.65 1.67 -6.65
C TYR A 400 9.58 2.76 -6.56
N GLY A 401 8.68 2.87 -7.54
CA GLY A 401 7.61 3.87 -7.53
C GLY A 401 6.77 3.82 -6.25
N PHE A 402 6.29 2.64 -5.83
CA PHE A 402 5.56 2.54 -4.56
C PHE A 402 6.43 2.77 -3.32
N VAL A 403 7.74 2.58 -3.39
CA VAL A 403 8.62 2.97 -2.27
C VAL A 403 8.68 4.50 -2.14
N LEU A 404 8.70 5.22 -3.27
CA LEU A 404 8.58 6.67 -3.26
C LEU A 404 7.20 7.11 -2.73
N ALA A 405 6.12 6.45 -3.15
CA ALA A 405 4.79 6.75 -2.64
C ALA A 405 4.68 6.51 -1.13
N ALA A 406 5.26 5.41 -0.63
CA ALA A 406 5.36 5.10 0.79
C ALA A 406 6.09 6.21 1.57
N ALA A 407 7.21 6.70 1.04
CA ALA A 407 7.94 7.82 1.61
C ALA A 407 7.10 9.11 1.62
N GLY A 408 6.34 9.37 0.56
CA GLY A 408 5.37 10.47 0.51
C GLY A 408 4.32 10.38 1.61
N VAL A 409 3.72 9.20 1.82
CA VAL A 409 2.75 8.99 2.91
C VAL A 409 3.40 9.22 4.29
N ALA A 410 4.61 8.69 4.52
CA ALA A 410 5.33 8.90 5.77
C ALA A 410 5.64 10.39 6.04
N LEU A 411 6.02 11.14 5.00
CA LEU A 411 6.22 12.59 5.10
C LEU A 411 4.91 13.32 5.41
N GLN A 412 3.78 12.93 4.80
CA GLN A 412 2.48 13.51 5.08
C GLN A 412 2.03 13.26 6.52
N VAL A 413 2.25 12.05 7.05
CA VAL A 413 2.01 11.74 8.48
C VAL A 413 2.91 12.58 9.38
N LEU A 414 4.20 12.67 9.05
CA LEU A 414 5.15 13.50 9.81
C LEU A 414 4.72 14.98 9.81
N MET A 415 4.28 15.52 8.67
CA MET A 415 3.76 16.89 8.58
C MET A 415 2.55 17.10 9.48
N LEU A 416 1.62 16.15 9.56
CA LEU A 416 0.45 16.23 10.46
C LEU A 416 0.84 16.17 11.93
N VAL A 417 1.82 15.34 12.28
CA VAL A 417 2.36 15.29 13.65
C VAL A 417 3.02 16.63 14.01
N VAL A 418 3.86 17.16 13.13
CA VAL A 418 4.51 18.47 13.35
C VAL A 418 3.48 19.59 13.47
N PHE A 419 2.46 19.61 12.61
CA PHE A 419 1.36 20.58 12.67
C PHE A 419 0.60 20.49 14.00
N THR A 420 0.34 19.27 14.48
CA THR A 420 -0.37 19.08 15.75
C THR A 420 0.47 19.54 16.94
N VAL A 421 1.78 19.24 16.92
CA VAL A 421 2.72 19.69 17.95
C VAL A 421 2.89 21.21 17.92
N SER A 422 2.86 21.85 16.74
CA SER A 422 3.04 23.30 16.65
C SER A 422 1.83 24.11 17.13
N HIS A 423 0.64 23.51 17.18
CA HIS A 423 -0.58 24.16 17.67
C HIS A 423 -1.12 23.49 18.95
N CYS A 424 -0.26 22.77 19.69
CA CYS A 424 -0.69 22.10 20.93
C CYS A 424 -1.06 23.09 22.05
N ASP A 425 -0.57 24.33 21.96
CA ASP A 425 -0.81 25.39 22.93
C ASP A 425 -2.04 26.26 22.55
N GLU A 426 -2.69 25.97 21.41
CA GLU A 426 -3.87 26.69 20.93
C GLU A 426 -5.16 25.96 21.35
N GLU A 427 -6.07 26.68 22.02
CA GLU A 427 -7.40 26.17 22.37
C GLU A 427 -8.50 27.05 21.75
N PRO A 428 -9.32 26.52 20.82
CA PRO A 428 -9.29 25.15 20.27
C PRO A 428 -8.15 24.95 19.24
N VAL A 429 -7.63 23.71 19.14
CA VAL A 429 -6.63 23.34 18.13
C VAL A 429 -7.22 23.58 16.72
N PRO A 430 -6.55 24.33 15.84
CA PRO A 430 -7.07 24.61 14.51
C PRO A 430 -7.13 23.32 13.67
N PRO A 431 -8.17 23.15 12.84
CA PRO A 431 -8.26 22.01 11.94
C PRO A 431 -7.12 22.06 10.91
N PRO A 432 -6.47 20.92 10.59
CA PRO A 432 -5.40 20.89 9.61
C PRO A 432 -5.90 21.31 8.23
N PRO A 433 -5.28 22.32 7.59
CA PRO A 433 -5.70 22.79 6.27
C PRO A 433 -5.25 21.81 5.18
N PHE A 434 -6.16 21.02 4.62
CA PHE A 434 -5.88 20.17 3.47
C PHE A 434 -6.16 20.88 2.14
N ASP A 435 -5.35 20.62 1.12
CA ASP A 435 -5.64 21.01 -0.24
C ASP A 435 -6.54 20.00 -0.97
N GLY A 436 -6.90 20.28 -2.22
CA GLY A 436 -7.75 19.39 -3.02
C GLY A 436 -7.11 18.03 -3.34
N SER A 437 -5.79 17.87 -3.13
CA SER A 437 -5.10 16.60 -3.27
C SER A 437 -5.10 15.77 -1.97
N GLY A 438 -5.64 16.33 -0.87
CA GLY A 438 -5.58 15.74 0.47
C GLY A 438 -4.24 15.92 1.18
N CYS A 439 -3.35 16.78 0.65
CA CYS A 439 -2.06 17.08 1.26
C CYS A 439 -2.15 18.30 2.18
N LEU A 440 -1.30 18.36 3.22
CA LEU A 440 -1.37 19.43 4.21
C LEU A 440 -0.81 20.72 3.61
N GLN A 441 -1.63 21.77 3.58
CA GLN A 441 -1.28 23.12 3.15
C GLN A 441 -1.09 24.03 4.37
N TRP A 442 0.04 23.84 5.07
CA TRP A 442 0.41 24.63 6.24
C TRP A 442 1.43 25.72 5.86
N GLU A 443 1.18 26.95 6.34
CA GLU A 443 2.06 28.10 6.16
C GLU A 443 2.47 28.62 7.55
N PRO A 444 3.56 28.07 8.15
CA PRO A 444 4.02 28.50 9.47
C PRO A 444 4.51 29.95 9.46
N GLU A 445 4.46 30.60 10.63
CA GLU A 445 5.05 31.91 10.83
C GLU A 445 6.57 31.89 10.59
N GLY A 446 7.07 32.84 9.80
CA GLY A 446 8.48 33.01 9.49
C GLY A 446 8.90 32.46 8.12
N ASP A 447 9.63 33.28 7.36
CA ASP A 447 10.03 32.99 5.97
C ASP A 447 10.79 31.67 5.82
N THR A 448 11.64 31.30 6.78
CA THR A 448 12.44 30.08 6.73
C THR A 448 11.58 28.84 6.95
N ALA A 449 10.67 28.87 7.93
CA ALA A 449 9.76 27.78 8.22
C ALA A 449 8.77 27.60 7.06
N CYS A 450 8.23 28.70 6.53
CA CYS A 450 7.31 28.68 5.40
C CYS A 450 7.96 28.07 4.15
N LYS A 451 9.20 28.47 3.82
CA LYS A 451 9.98 27.86 2.72
C LYS A 451 10.24 26.37 2.95
N ALA A 452 10.60 25.98 4.17
CA ALA A 452 10.86 24.58 4.51
C ALA A 452 9.61 23.70 4.38
N VAL A 453 8.49 24.11 4.97
CA VAL A 453 7.21 23.38 4.90
C VAL A 453 6.69 23.30 3.47
N THR A 454 6.79 24.41 2.71
CA THR A 454 6.46 24.41 1.27
C THR A 454 7.33 23.43 0.50
N GLY A 455 8.64 23.37 0.79
CA GLY A 455 9.55 22.40 0.18
C GLY A 455 9.19 20.95 0.53
N ILE A 456 8.89 20.66 1.79
CA ILE A 456 8.46 19.32 2.25
C ILE A 456 7.13 18.94 1.59
N ARG A 457 6.17 19.86 1.45
CA ARG A 457 4.91 19.62 0.75
C ARG A 457 5.15 19.27 -0.72
N TRP A 458 5.97 20.03 -1.43
CA TRP A 458 6.32 19.71 -2.81
C TRP A 458 7.03 18.37 -2.93
N ALA A 459 7.94 18.04 -2.02
CA ALA A 459 8.57 16.73 -1.97
C ALA A 459 7.54 15.62 -1.73
N THR A 460 6.63 15.81 -0.78
CA THR A 460 5.54 14.88 -0.43
C THR A 460 4.65 14.60 -1.64
N LEU A 461 4.16 15.65 -2.31
CA LEU A 461 3.35 15.52 -3.53
C LEU A 461 4.11 14.81 -4.65
N THR A 462 5.37 15.19 -4.88
CA THR A 462 6.20 14.59 -5.93
C THR A 462 6.42 13.10 -5.67
N LEU A 463 6.72 12.74 -4.42
CA LEU A 463 6.96 11.36 -4.00
C LEU A 463 5.67 10.54 -4.04
N LEU A 464 4.55 11.10 -3.58
CA LEU A 464 3.25 10.43 -3.55
C LEU A 464 2.69 10.24 -4.95
N VAL A 465 2.41 11.32 -5.67
CA VAL A 465 1.80 11.30 -7.01
C VAL A 465 2.74 10.63 -8.01
N GLY A 466 4.01 11.01 -7.97
CA GLY A 466 5.01 10.45 -8.88
C GLY A 466 5.37 9.01 -8.58
N GLY A 467 5.49 8.66 -7.32
CA GLY A 467 5.67 7.28 -6.88
C GLY A 467 4.49 6.39 -7.26
N LEU A 468 3.25 6.85 -7.03
CA LEU A 468 2.04 6.14 -7.44
C LEU A 468 1.99 5.94 -8.95
N ALA A 469 2.27 6.97 -9.74
CA ALA A 469 2.28 6.85 -11.21
C ALA A 469 3.32 5.83 -11.69
N LEU A 470 4.56 5.92 -11.19
CA LEU A 470 5.64 5.00 -11.55
C LEU A 470 5.36 3.57 -11.10
N GLY A 471 4.87 3.38 -9.87
CA GLY A 471 4.54 2.07 -9.31
C GLY A 471 3.34 1.44 -10.02
N TRP A 472 2.34 2.24 -10.36
CA TRP A 472 1.16 1.81 -11.12
C TRP A 472 1.54 1.27 -12.50
N VAL A 473 2.43 1.98 -13.22
CA VAL A 473 3.02 1.46 -14.48
C VAL A 473 3.85 0.20 -14.20
N GLY A 474 4.58 0.17 -13.09
CA GLY A 474 5.41 -0.96 -12.64
C GLY A 474 4.65 -2.26 -12.35
N LEU A 475 3.36 -2.19 -11.97
CA LEU A 475 2.50 -3.38 -11.81
C LEU A 475 2.16 -4.08 -13.13
N GLY A 476 2.44 -3.44 -14.28
CA GLY A 476 2.31 -4.04 -15.61
C GLY A 476 1.43 -3.23 -16.56
N THR A 477 1.91 -2.96 -17.77
CA THR A 477 1.16 -2.18 -18.77
C THR A 477 0.18 -3.02 -19.58
N ILE A 478 0.41 -4.34 -19.68
CA ILE A 478 -0.32 -5.24 -20.58
C ILE A 478 -1.83 -5.29 -20.29
N PRO A 479 -2.29 -5.46 -19.03
CA PRO A 479 -3.72 -5.48 -18.72
C PRO A 479 -4.41 -4.19 -19.16
N TRP A 480 -3.74 -3.03 -19.02
CA TRP A 480 -4.26 -1.73 -19.44
C TRP A 480 -4.20 -1.50 -20.93
N VAL A 481 -3.21 -2.04 -21.64
CA VAL A 481 -3.24 -2.00 -23.11
C VAL A 481 -4.43 -2.79 -23.61
N ILE A 482 -4.70 -3.96 -23.02
CA ILE A 482 -5.83 -4.81 -23.41
C ILE A 482 -7.16 -4.17 -23.01
N ILE A 483 -7.36 -3.83 -21.73
CA ILE A 483 -8.58 -3.19 -21.22
C ILE A 483 -8.78 -1.81 -21.86
N GLY A 484 -7.73 -1.00 -21.93
CA GLY A 484 -7.74 0.31 -22.55
C GLY A 484 -8.04 0.25 -24.04
N ALA A 485 -7.46 -0.67 -24.80
CA ALA A 485 -7.74 -0.78 -26.23
C ALA A 485 -9.12 -1.38 -26.54
N THR A 486 -9.73 -2.11 -25.61
CA THR A 486 -11.02 -2.79 -25.84
C THR A 486 -12.19 -2.09 -25.17
N VAL A 487 -12.10 -1.81 -23.86
CA VAL A 487 -13.18 -1.27 -23.04
C VAL A 487 -13.33 0.23 -23.26
N VAL A 488 -12.24 1.01 -23.33
CA VAL A 488 -12.34 2.47 -23.46
C VAL A 488 -13.01 2.89 -24.76
N PRO A 489 -12.68 2.34 -25.96
CA PRO A 489 -13.40 2.67 -27.18
C PRO A 489 -14.87 2.25 -27.14
N LEU A 490 -15.17 1.11 -26.52
CA LEU A 490 -16.55 0.63 -26.37
C LEU A 490 -17.36 1.60 -25.52
N VAL A 491 -16.87 1.93 -24.33
CA VAL A 491 -17.48 2.89 -23.40
C VAL A 491 -17.62 4.26 -24.06
N TYR A 492 -16.56 4.75 -24.69
CA TYR A 492 -16.57 6.02 -25.41
C TYR A 492 -17.61 6.04 -26.55
N ALA A 493 -17.78 4.93 -27.27
CA ALA A 493 -18.78 4.80 -28.32
C ALA A 493 -20.23 4.75 -27.80
N PHE A 494 -20.45 4.42 -26.53
CA PHE A 494 -21.78 4.41 -25.90
C PHE A 494 -22.10 5.67 -25.09
N LEU A 495 -21.12 6.54 -24.82
CA LEU A 495 -21.37 7.82 -24.16
C LEU A 495 -22.22 8.75 -25.05
N PRO A 496 -23.12 9.58 -24.50
CA PRO A 496 -23.78 10.65 -25.25
C PRO A 496 -22.76 11.69 -25.74
N ALA A 497 -23.08 12.41 -26.82
CA ALA A 497 -22.14 13.32 -27.49
C ALA A 497 -21.51 14.36 -26.55
N GLU A 498 -22.32 14.91 -25.64
CA GLU A 498 -21.90 15.87 -24.61
C GLU A 498 -20.88 15.25 -23.64
N ALA A 499 -21.11 14.00 -23.21
CA ALA A 499 -20.19 13.28 -22.34
C ALA A 499 -18.90 12.85 -23.07
N ARG A 500 -18.95 12.59 -24.38
CA ARG A 500 -17.75 12.31 -25.19
C ARG A 500 -16.83 13.51 -25.29
N GLU A 501 -17.38 14.70 -25.48
CA GLU A 501 -16.59 15.93 -25.55
C GLU A 501 -15.90 16.21 -24.21
N VAL A 502 -16.62 16.02 -23.10
CA VAL A 502 -16.05 16.14 -21.75
C VAL A 502 -15.00 15.04 -21.49
N ALA A 503 -15.30 13.79 -21.79
CA ALA A 503 -14.36 12.67 -21.62
C ALA A 503 -13.09 12.87 -22.47
N GLY A 504 -13.23 13.33 -23.70
CA GLY A 504 -12.12 13.68 -24.59
C GLY A 504 -11.26 14.80 -23.99
N GLY A 505 -11.89 15.84 -23.44
CA GLY A 505 -11.18 16.91 -22.73
C GLY A 505 -10.43 16.43 -21.47
N VAL A 506 -11.05 15.55 -20.69
CA VAL A 506 -10.42 14.93 -19.50
C VAL A 506 -9.25 14.05 -19.89
N VAL A 507 -9.40 13.18 -20.89
CA VAL A 507 -8.33 12.33 -21.40
C VAL A 507 -7.20 13.18 -21.96
N ALA A 508 -7.50 14.22 -22.74
CA ALA A 508 -6.48 15.13 -23.25
C ALA A 508 -5.74 15.86 -22.12
N THR A 509 -6.46 16.30 -21.08
CA THR A 509 -5.86 16.96 -19.90
C THR A 509 -5.02 15.98 -19.09
N ALA A 510 -5.48 14.75 -18.90
CA ALA A 510 -4.74 13.69 -18.20
C ALA A 510 -3.48 13.28 -18.98
N ILE A 511 -3.56 13.16 -20.32
CA ILE A 511 -2.41 12.90 -21.19
C ILE A 511 -1.43 14.08 -21.15
N ALA A 512 -1.92 15.31 -21.21
CA ALA A 512 -1.07 16.51 -21.12
C ALA A 512 -0.39 16.59 -19.74
N GLY A 513 -1.13 16.33 -18.66
CA GLY A 513 -0.60 16.27 -17.30
C GLY A 513 0.44 15.16 -17.14
N LEU A 514 0.17 13.96 -17.66
CA LEU A 514 1.12 12.84 -17.67
C LEU A 514 2.38 13.18 -18.48
N LYS A 515 2.23 13.82 -19.64
CA LYS A 515 3.34 14.28 -20.46
C LYS A 515 4.21 15.27 -19.69
N HIS A 516 3.62 16.31 -19.11
CA HIS A 516 4.37 17.29 -18.30
C HIS A 516 5.03 16.65 -17.08
N PHE A 517 4.36 15.70 -16.45
CA PHE A 517 4.92 14.96 -15.34
C PHE A 517 6.13 14.11 -15.77
N VAL A 518 6.04 13.43 -16.92
CA VAL A 518 7.17 12.66 -17.50
C VAL A 518 8.31 13.60 -17.90
N GLU A 519 8.02 14.74 -18.52
CA GLU A 519 9.03 15.76 -18.86
C GLU A 519 9.73 16.29 -17.59
N PHE A 520 8.96 16.56 -16.54
CA PHE A 520 9.48 16.96 -15.24
C PHE A 520 10.39 15.87 -14.65
N LEU A 521 9.93 14.62 -14.60
CA LEU A 521 10.74 13.50 -14.12
C LEU A 521 12.03 13.33 -14.92
N MET A 522 11.97 13.44 -16.25
CA MET A 522 13.15 13.34 -17.13
C MET A 522 14.12 14.49 -16.89
N THR A 523 13.60 15.70 -16.64
CA THR A 523 14.41 16.87 -16.28
C THR A 523 15.10 16.67 -14.93
N CYS A 524 14.36 16.21 -13.92
CA CYS A 524 14.90 15.87 -12.60
C CYS A 524 15.95 14.74 -12.68
N ALA A 525 15.67 13.69 -13.45
CA ALA A 525 16.59 12.58 -13.66
C ALA A 525 17.86 13.03 -14.39
N GLY A 526 17.74 13.90 -15.39
CA GLY A 526 18.88 14.53 -16.06
C GLY A 526 19.73 15.39 -15.11
N GLY A 527 19.08 16.16 -14.23
CA GLY A 527 19.74 16.92 -13.17
C GLY A 527 20.48 16.03 -12.17
N PHE A 528 19.85 14.93 -11.74
CA PHE A 528 20.46 13.98 -10.83
C PHE A 528 21.65 13.24 -11.46
N MET A 529 21.50 12.78 -12.71
CA MET A 529 22.56 12.07 -13.44
C MET A 529 23.76 12.97 -13.70
N SER A 530 23.54 14.23 -14.08
CA SER A 530 24.62 15.21 -14.26
C SER A 530 25.32 15.53 -12.93
N SER A 531 24.57 15.72 -11.84
CA SER A 531 25.14 15.89 -10.50
C SER A 531 25.96 14.68 -10.04
N ARG A 532 25.47 13.46 -10.30
CA ARG A 532 26.21 12.22 -9.99
C ARG A 532 27.46 12.09 -10.85
N GLN A 533 27.41 12.44 -12.13
CA GLN A 533 28.59 12.46 -13.00
C GLN A 533 29.63 13.46 -12.49
N GLN A 534 29.21 14.65 -12.07
CA GLN A 534 30.10 15.65 -11.46
C GLN A 534 30.71 15.14 -10.15
N ALA A 535 29.92 14.50 -9.28
CA ALA A 535 30.41 13.92 -8.03
C ALA A 535 31.41 12.78 -8.26
N LEU A 536 31.15 11.92 -9.26
CA LEU A 536 32.07 10.85 -9.65
C LEU A 536 33.35 11.40 -10.29
N ALA A 537 33.26 12.43 -11.12
CA ALA A 537 34.43 13.12 -11.68
C ALA A 537 35.27 13.76 -10.56
N ALA A 538 34.65 14.47 -9.62
CA ALA A 538 35.33 15.05 -8.47
C ALA A 538 35.98 13.98 -7.56
N MET A 539 35.33 12.84 -7.35
CA MET A 539 35.94 11.71 -6.63
C MET A 539 37.10 11.07 -7.41
N ALA A 540 37.00 10.98 -8.74
CA ALA A 540 38.08 10.49 -9.59
C ALA A 540 39.28 11.43 -9.57
N GLU A 541 39.05 12.75 -9.61
CA GLU A 541 40.10 13.77 -9.47
C GLU A 541 40.77 13.70 -8.10
N LYS A 542 40.01 13.58 -7.01
CA LYS A 542 40.57 13.39 -5.67
C LYS A 542 41.43 12.13 -5.59
N ARG A 543 40.95 11.01 -6.11
CA ARG A 543 41.72 9.75 -6.16
C ARG A 543 42.97 9.86 -7.04
N ALA A 544 42.91 10.60 -8.13
CA ALA A 544 44.06 10.84 -9.00
C ALA A 544 45.10 11.72 -8.30
N ALA A 545 44.66 12.77 -7.58
CA ALA A 545 45.52 13.64 -6.79
C ALA A 545 46.19 12.88 -5.62
N GLU A 546 45.44 12.04 -4.90
CA GLU A 546 45.98 11.18 -3.84
C GLU A 546 47.03 10.20 -4.38
N LYS A 547 46.76 9.57 -5.54
CA LYS A 547 47.74 8.69 -6.19
C LYS A 547 48.98 9.42 -6.69
N ALA A 548 48.83 10.63 -7.24
CA ALA A 548 49.95 11.44 -7.68
C ALA A 548 50.83 11.87 -6.48
N ALA A 549 50.20 12.29 -5.37
CA ALA A 549 50.90 12.62 -4.14
C ALA A 549 51.64 11.41 -3.55
N ALA A 550 51.01 10.23 -3.56
CA ALA A 550 51.66 8.99 -3.12
C ALA A 550 52.88 8.64 -4.00
N MET A 551 52.79 8.76 -5.33
CA MET A 551 53.91 8.53 -6.23
C MET A 551 55.05 9.53 -6.03
N MET A 552 54.76 10.81 -5.77
CA MET A 552 55.80 11.81 -5.47
C MET A 552 56.50 11.53 -4.14
N ALA A 553 55.77 11.08 -3.11
CA ALA A 553 56.35 10.65 -1.85
C ALA A 553 57.28 9.44 -2.03
N GLU A 554 56.86 8.43 -2.80
CA GLU A 554 57.68 7.25 -3.12
C GLU A 554 58.95 7.60 -3.93
N MET A 555 58.85 8.53 -4.88
CA MET A 555 60.03 9.00 -5.63
C MET A 555 61.01 9.78 -4.74
N GLY A 556 60.52 10.63 -3.84
CA GLY A 556 61.34 11.36 -2.88
C GLY A 556 62.11 10.44 -1.92
N GLU A 557 61.48 9.36 -1.45
CA GLU A 557 62.16 8.35 -0.63
C GLU A 557 63.22 7.56 -1.41
N SER A 558 62.96 7.28 -2.70
CA SER A 558 63.90 6.57 -3.58
C SER A 558 65.15 7.40 -3.87
N GLU A 559 65.02 8.71 -4.11
CA GLU A 559 66.16 9.61 -4.31
C GLU A 559 66.95 9.85 -3.01
N ALA A 560 66.27 9.96 -1.86
CA ALA A 560 66.93 10.06 -0.55
C ALA A 560 67.78 8.81 -0.25
N LYS A 561 67.31 7.61 -0.62
CA LYS A 561 68.08 6.36 -0.49
C LYS A 561 69.24 6.29 -1.50
N LYS A 562 69.08 6.80 -2.72
CA LYS A 562 70.14 6.82 -3.75
C LYS A 562 71.28 7.78 -3.39
N ASN A 563 70.98 8.91 -2.77
CA ASN A 563 72.00 9.85 -2.28
C ASN A 563 72.71 9.38 -1.00
N LYS A 564 72.04 8.58 -0.14
CA LYS A 564 72.71 7.93 1.00
C LYS A 564 73.67 6.81 0.59
N ALA A 565 73.44 6.13 -0.54
CA ALA A 565 74.29 5.03 -1.01
C ALA A 565 75.62 5.49 -1.66
N LYS A 566 75.77 6.77 -2.01
CA LYS A 566 77.02 7.30 -2.59
C LYS A 566 78.00 7.89 -1.57
N GLY A 567 77.62 7.93 -0.29
CA GLY A 567 78.32 8.66 0.77
C GLY A 567 78.85 7.82 1.92
N THR A 568 79.14 6.54 1.74
CA THR A 568 79.90 5.69 2.69
C THR A 568 80.23 4.40 1.96
N GLY A 569 81.46 4.08 1.57
CA GLY A 569 82.64 4.07 2.43
C GLY A 569 82.96 2.61 2.76
N LYS A 570 84.00 2.09 2.10
CA LYS A 570 84.80 0.88 2.42
C LYS A 570 84.55 0.32 3.83
N GLY A 571 84.11 -0.94 3.91
CA GLY A 571 84.10 -1.71 5.15
C GLY A 571 84.04 -3.20 4.84
N LYS A 572 85.20 -3.87 4.96
CA LYS A 572 85.35 -5.33 4.90
C LYS A 572 84.50 -6.00 6.00
N ALA A 573 83.74 -7.03 5.67
CA ALA A 573 83.45 -8.15 6.58
C ALA A 573 83.04 -9.42 5.82
N ALA A 574 83.41 -10.55 6.42
CA ALA A 574 83.55 -11.92 5.92
C ALA A 574 82.27 -12.62 5.37
N PRO A 575 82.42 -13.74 4.62
CA PRO A 575 81.33 -14.44 3.97
C PRO A 575 80.60 -15.38 4.94
N GLN A 576 79.28 -15.28 4.98
CA GLN A 576 78.42 -16.25 5.66
C GLN A 576 78.17 -17.47 4.78
N ALA A 577 78.42 -18.64 5.36
CA ALA A 577 78.37 -19.94 4.73
C ALA A 577 76.95 -20.36 4.31
N TRP A 578 76.87 -20.85 3.07
CA TRP A 578 75.72 -21.49 2.45
C TRP A 578 75.34 -22.80 3.17
N LYS A 579 74.12 -22.90 3.70
CA LYS A 579 73.53 -24.18 4.14
C LYS A 579 72.54 -24.70 3.10
N ALA A 580 72.85 -25.87 2.56
CA ALA A 580 72.05 -26.60 1.58
C ALA A 580 70.72 -27.14 2.18
N PRO A 581 69.66 -27.29 1.37
CA PRO A 581 68.38 -27.83 1.81
C PRO A 581 68.40 -29.37 1.90
N LYS A 582 67.94 -29.90 3.03
CA LYS A 582 67.68 -31.34 3.22
C LYS A 582 66.35 -31.70 2.54
N LYS A 583 66.40 -32.67 1.61
CA LYS A 583 65.26 -33.45 1.14
C LYS A 583 64.99 -34.63 2.11
N HIS A 584 63.73 -34.88 2.42
CA HIS A 584 63.16 -36.20 2.75
C HIS A 584 61.73 -36.18 2.20
N LYS A 585 61.44 -36.93 1.12
CA LYS A 585 60.98 -38.34 1.09
C LYS A 585 59.68 -38.54 1.86
#